data_AF-B0JMY4-F1
#
_entry.id   AF-B0JMY4-F1
#
_cell.length_a   1.000
_cell.length_b   1.000
_cell.length_c   1.000
_cell.angle_alpha   90.00
_cell.angle_beta   90.00
_cell.angle_gamma   90.00
#
_symmetry.space_group_name_H-M   'P 1'
#
loop_
_entity.id
_entity.type
_entity.pdbx_description
1 polymer ?
#
loop_
_entity_poly.entity_id
_entity_poly.type
_entity_poly.pdbx_seq_one_letter_code
_entity_poly.pdbx_strand_id
1 'polypeptide(L)'
;MQNYTIKSGDTLRGIALKFYGDASKFVVIQEANDIANPNQISVGQVLEIPELADDNDNNPLENFHRAFPNSVRWRLAEDGVEIEGSGIERTSGQPATATKIWNNFSDEINQWSKHFNVPAVIIIATIATESNGKADAIRKEPGYVSDSITPHLISVGLMQTLISTARGTLHNSTIDRDDLKNASISIPHSAPSTVT
;
A
#
# COMPACT_ATOMS: atom_id res chain seq x y z
N MET A 1 -6.76 6.76 -28.91
CA MET A 1 -7.02 8.01 -28.15
C MET A 1 -8.14 8.80 -28.81
N GLN A 2 -9.14 9.23 -28.03
CA GLN A 2 -10.33 9.93 -28.51
C GLN A 2 -10.61 11.17 -27.67
N ASN A 3 -11.12 12.26 -28.26
CA ASN A 3 -11.55 13.44 -27.51
C ASN A 3 -13.07 13.47 -27.32
N TYR A 4 -13.53 13.97 -26.17
CA TYR A 4 -14.94 14.13 -25.83
C TYR A 4 -15.24 15.52 -25.27
N THR A 5 -16.18 16.25 -25.88
CA THR A 5 -16.65 17.54 -25.37
C THR A 5 -17.79 17.33 -24.37
N ILE A 6 -17.60 17.84 -23.15
CA ILE A 6 -18.56 17.73 -22.05
C ILE A 6 -19.88 18.42 -22.40
N LYS A 7 -21.00 17.71 -22.21
CA LYS A 7 -22.36 18.20 -22.43
C LYS A 7 -23.05 18.47 -21.10
N SER A 8 -24.15 19.23 -21.16
CA SER A 8 -24.98 19.47 -19.97
C SER A 8 -25.48 18.16 -19.38
N GLY A 9 -25.27 17.98 -18.07
CA GLY A 9 -25.63 16.76 -17.34
C GLY A 9 -24.56 15.66 -17.31
N ASP A 10 -23.44 15.83 -18.02
CA ASP A 10 -22.33 14.88 -17.95
C ASP A 10 -21.63 14.94 -16.59
N THR A 11 -21.19 13.77 -16.13
CA THR A 11 -20.26 13.62 -15.00
C THR A 11 -19.06 12.82 -15.46
N LEU A 12 -17.88 12.99 -14.83
CA LEU A 12 -16.69 12.22 -15.21
C LEU A 12 -16.92 10.71 -15.13
N ARG A 13 -17.68 10.26 -14.12
CA ARG A 13 -18.12 8.87 -13.96
C ARG A 13 -19.07 8.40 -15.06
N GLY A 14 -20.03 9.23 -15.45
CA GLY A 14 -20.94 8.91 -16.55
C GLY A 14 -20.22 8.82 -17.89
N ILE A 15 -19.24 9.69 -18.12
CA ILE A 15 -18.35 9.64 -19.29
C ILE A 15 -17.52 8.35 -19.25
N ALA A 16 -16.90 8.02 -18.12
CA ALA A 16 -16.15 6.77 -17.96
C ALA A 16 -17.00 5.53 -18.24
N LEU A 17 -18.21 5.48 -17.68
CA LEU A 17 -19.16 4.40 -17.94
C LEU A 17 -19.49 4.26 -19.43
N LYS A 18 -19.65 5.39 -20.13
CA LYS A 18 -19.95 5.42 -21.56
C LYS A 18 -18.80 4.89 -22.43
N PHE A 19 -17.56 5.26 -22.12
CA PHE A 19 -16.40 4.91 -22.93
C PHE A 19 -15.76 3.58 -22.54
N TYR A 20 -15.83 3.22 -21.26
CA TYR A 20 -15.14 2.05 -20.71
C TYR A 20 -16.08 0.96 -20.20
N GLY A 21 -17.38 1.21 -20.13
CA GLY A 21 -18.32 0.28 -19.50
C GLY A 21 -18.22 0.21 -17.98
N ASP A 22 -17.29 0.96 -17.36
CA ASP A 22 -17.05 0.99 -15.92
C ASP A 22 -16.87 2.43 -15.42
N ALA A 23 -17.80 2.86 -14.55
CA ALA A 23 -17.78 4.18 -13.94
C ALA A 23 -16.59 4.40 -12.99
N SER A 24 -15.98 3.33 -12.47
CA SER A 24 -14.82 3.39 -11.57
C SER A 24 -13.56 3.90 -12.28
N LYS A 25 -13.48 3.70 -13.60
CA LYS A 25 -12.36 4.11 -14.46
C LYS A 25 -12.35 5.62 -14.77
N PHE A 26 -13.19 6.42 -14.13
CA PHE A 26 -13.16 7.89 -14.24
C PHE A 26 -11.81 8.50 -13.86
N VAL A 27 -11.06 7.84 -12.96
CA VAL A 27 -9.72 8.26 -12.54
C VAL A 27 -8.77 8.36 -13.73
N VAL A 28 -8.89 7.44 -14.71
CA VAL A 28 -8.05 7.44 -15.92
C VAL A 28 -8.28 8.70 -16.76
N ILE A 29 -9.54 9.12 -16.92
CA ILE A 29 -9.90 10.38 -17.62
C ILE A 29 -9.45 11.58 -16.79
N GLN A 30 -9.62 11.53 -15.47
CA GLN A 30 -9.25 12.61 -14.56
C GLN A 30 -7.76 12.94 -14.68
N GLU A 31 -6.92 11.92 -14.60
CA GLU A 31 -5.45 12.04 -14.65
C GLU A 31 -4.96 12.48 -16.03
N ALA A 32 -5.51 11.90 -17.10
CA ALA A 32 -5.12 12.27 -18.47
C ALA A 32 -5.42 13.74 -18.81
N ASN A 33 -6.31 14.39 -18.04
CA ASN A 33 -6.73 15.77 -18.27
C ASN A 33 -6.33 16.72 -17.12
N ASP A 34 -5.46 16.29 -16.20
CA ASP A 34 -5.00 17.08 -15.04
C ASP A 34 -6.16 17.69 -14.22
N ILE A 35 -7.26 16.95 -14.07
CA ILE A 35 -8.45 17.43 -13.34
C ILE A 35 -8.23 17.21 -11.84
N ALA A 36 -8.04 18.32 -11.10
CA ALA A 36 -7.85 18.26 -9.65
C ALA A 36 -9.09 17.76 -8.89
N ASN A 37 -10.28 18.16 -9.33
CA ASN A 37 -11.55 17.76 -8.70
C ASN A 37 -12.50 17.18 -9.76
N PRO A 38 -12.82 15.87 -9.72
CA PRO A 38 -13.66 15.22 -10.72
C PRO A 38 -15.11 15.73 -10.76
N ASN A 39 -15.54 16.45 -9.71
CA ASN A 39 -16.87 17.07 -9.65
C ASN A 39 -16.89 18.50 -10.20
N GLN A 40 -15.73 19.06 -10.58
CA GLN A 40 -15.60 20.42 -11.12
C GLN A 40 -15.19 20.38 -12.60
N ILE A 41 -16.10 19.88 -13.43
CA ILE A 41 -15.95 19.89 -14.90
C ILE A 41 -16.95 20.85 -15.53
N SER A 42 -16.57 21.47 -16.66
CA SER A 42 -17.38 22.50 -17.30
C SER A 42 -17.94 22.04 -18.64
N VAL A 43 -19.20 22.38 -18.92
CA VAL A 43 -19.81 22.14 -20.24
C VAL A 43 -18.99 22.86 -21.32
N GLY A 44 -18.71 22.15 -22.42
CA GLY A 44 -17.85 22.64 -23.51
C GLY A 44 -16.36 22.35 -23.32
N GLN A 45 -15.91 21.92 -22.13
CA GLN A 45 -14.55 21.44 -21.92
C GLN A 45 -14.31 20.18 -22.76
N VAL A 46 -13.16 20.10 -23.42
CA VAL A 46 -12.74 18.92 -24.18
C VAL A 46 -11.88 18.05 -23.27
N LEU A 47 -12.25 16.79 -23.12
CA LEU A 47 -11.51 15.77 -22.40
C LEU A 47 -10.81 14.83 -23.38
N GLU A 48 -9.55 14.54 -23.13
CA GLU A 48 -8.87 13.38 -23.66
C GLU A 48 -9.41 12.11 -22.99
N ILE A 49 -9.86 11.16 -23.80
CA ILE A 49 -10.30 9.83 -23.38
C ILE A 49 -9.23 8.83 -23.83
N PRO A 50 -8.32 8.43 -22.93
CA PRO A 50 -7.30 7.43 -23.24
C PRO A 50 -7.95 6.05 -23.42
N GLU A 51 -7.30 5.18 -24.20
CA GLU A 51 -7.70 3.77 -24.25
C GLU A 51 -7.27 3.09 -22.94
N LEU A 52 -8.12 2.20 -22.41
CA LEU A 52 -7.69 1.33 -21.32
C LEU A 52 -6.64 0.36 -21.84
N ALA A 53 -5.65 0.06 -21.02
CA ALA A 53 -4.82 -1.12 -21.26
C ALA A 53 -5.75 -2.34 -21.35
N ASP A 54 -5.44 -3.28 -22.24
CA ASP A 54 -6.26 -4.48 -22.44
C ASP A 54 -6.31 -5.32 -21.16
N ASP A 55 -7.40 -5.19 -20.40
CA ASP A 55 -7.69 -5.99 -19.19
C ASP A 55 -8.13 -7.44 -19.55
N ASN A 56 -8.17 -7.80 -20.84
CA ASN A 56 -8.53 -9.15 -21.36
C ASN A 56 -7.35 -10.12 -21.46
N ASP A 57 -6.17 -9.70 -21.00
CA ASP A 57 -5.02 -10.58 -20.95
C ASP A 57 -5.15 -11.55 -19.78
N ASN A 58 -5.11 -12.86 -20.06
CA ASN A 58 -5.14 -13.90 -19.03
C ASN A 58 -3.90 -13.85 -18.12
N ASN A 59 -2.92 -12.99 -18.44
CA ASN A 59 -1.80 -12.69 -17.56
C ASN A 59 -1.37 -11.22 -17.68
N PRO A 60 -2.20 -10.27 -17.17
CA PRO A 60 -2.02 -8.84 -17.41
C PRO A 60 -0.71 -8.30 -16.83
N LEU A 61 -0.08 -9.07 -15.94
CA LEU A 61 1.19 -8.72 -15.34
C LEU A 61 2.38 -9.04 -16.26
N GLU A 62 2.30 -10.02 -17.14
CA GLU A 62 3.43 -10.45 -18.00
C GLU A 62 3.62 -9.56 -19.25
N ASN A 63 2.59 -8.83 -19.67
CA ASN A 63 2.71 -7.83 -20.72
C ASN A 63 3.09 -6.46 -20.16
N PHE A 64 3.84 -5.65 -20.92
CA PHE A 64 4.16 -4.29 -20.47
C PHE A 64 2.90 -3.44 -20.32
N HIS A 65 2.63 -3.04 -19.10
CA HIS A 65 1.47 -2.25 -18.71
C HIS A 65 1.88 -1.12 -17.77
N ARG A 66 0.95 -0.21 -17.50
CA ARG A 66 1.12 0.89 -16.55
C ARG A 66 -0.20 1.14 -15.85
N ALA A 67 -0.15 1.43 -14.56
CA ALA A 67 -1.36 1.75 -13.79
C ALA A 67 -1.87 3.17 -14.12
N PHE A 68 -0.95 4.11 -14.39
CA PHE A 68 -1.26 5.52 -14.61
C PHE A 68 -0.65 5.98 -15.95
N PRO A 69 -1.29 6.89 -16.70
CA PRO A 69 -0.81 7.31 -18.03
C PRO A 69 0.65 7.80 -18.05
N ASN A 70 1.08 8.46 -16.97
CA ASN A 70 2.40 9.05 -16.81
C ASN A 70 3.38 8.20 -15.98
N SER A 71 2.99 6.99 -15.58
CA SER A 71 3.91 6.09 -14.87
C SER A 71 4.78 5.29 -15.84
N VAL A 72 5.89 4.78 -15.33
CA VAL A 72 6.72 3.82 -16.07
C VAL A 72 5.90 2.60 -16.49
N ARG A 73 6.20 2.06 -17.66
CA ARG A 73 5.65 0.79 -18.12
C ARG A 73 6.49 -0.33 -17.54
N TRP A 74 5.82 -1.34 -16.99
CA TRP A 74 6.47 -2.46 -16.35
C TRP A 74 5.74 -3.77 -16.65
N ARG A 75 6.42 -4.89 -16.43
CA ARG A 75 5.86 -6.24 -16.46
C ARG A 75 6.52 -7.14 -15.41
N LEU A 76 5.87 -8.24 -15.09
CA LEU A 76 6.45 -9.38 -14.39
C LEU A 76 7.13 -10.29 -15.42
N ALA A 77 8.42 -10.49 -15.27
CA ALA A 77 9.21 -11.47 -16.02
C ALA A 77 9.60 -12.63 -15.09
N GLU A 78 10.07 -13.74 -15.67
CA GLU A 78 10.57 -14.91 -14.90
C GLU A 78 11.61 -14.52 -13.84
N ASP A 79 12.40 -13.50 -14.15
CA ASP A 79 13.53 -13.04 -13.34
C ASP A 79 13.24 -11.84 -12.42
N GLY A 80 12.03 -11.27 -12.44
CA GLY A 80 11.64 -10.14 -11.60
C GLY A 80 10.73 -9.12 -12.29
N VAL A 81 10.65 -7.91 -11.73
CA VAL A 81 9.91 -6.79 -12.34
C VAL A 81 10.79 -6.13 -13.38
N GLU A 82 10.35 -6.10 -14.63
CA GLU A 82 11.02 -5.44 -15.74
C GLU A 82 10.38 -4.09 -16.02
N ILE A 83 11.19 -3.03 -16.10
CA ILE A 83 10.78 -1.68 -16.48
C ILE A 83 11.18 -1.45 -17.94
N GLU A 84 10.24 -0.98 -18.76
CA GLU A 84 10.46 -0.72 -20.17
C GLU A 84 11.60 0.30 -20.37
N GLY A 85 12.65 -0.09 -21.08
CA GLY A 85 13.84 0.75 -21.32
C GLY A 85 14.91 0.72 -20.21
N SER A 86 14.61 0.21 -19.03
CA SER A 86 15.56 0.06 -17.92
C SER A 86 15.98 -1.40 -17.66
N GLY A 87 15.20 -2.36 -18.15
CA GLY A 87 15.44 -3.79 -17.94
C GLY A 87 14.90 -4.29 -16.61
N ILE A 88 15.42 -5.44 -16.16
CA ILE A 88 14.94 -6.11 -14.94
C ILE A 88 15.52 -5.39 -13.72
N GLU A 89 14.64 -4.81 -12.91
CA GLU A 89 15.02 -4.23 -11.61
C GLU A 89 15.33 -5.36 -10.63
N ARG A 90 16.57 -5.38 -10.14
CA ARG A 90 17.02 -6.30 -9.10
C ARG A 90 17.67 -5.53 -7.97
N THR A 91 17.19 -5.75 -6.76
CA THR A 91 18.01 -5.45 -5.58
C THR A 91 19.18 -6.42 -5.59
N SER A 92 20.41 -5.90 -5.63
CA SER A 92 21.61 -6.74 -5.64
C SER A 92 21.83 -7.41 -4.27
N GLY A 93 22.31 -8.66 -4.29
CA GLY A 93 22.60 -9.45 -3.10
C GLY A 93 21.56 -10.54 -2.79
N GLN A 94 21.85 -11.35 -1.77
CA GLN A 94 20.93 -12.38 -1.32
C GLN A 94 19.74 -11.75 -0.56
N PRO A 95 18.49 -12.20 -0.77
CA PRO A 95 17.33 -11.73 -0.03
C PRO A 95 17.43 -12.12 1.45
N ALA A 96 18.13 -11.30 2.23
CA ALA A 96 18.44 -11.59 3.63
C ALA A 96 17.31 -11.19 4.57
N THR A 97 16.58 -10.11 4.27
CA THR A 97 15.59 -9.53 5.20
C THR A 97 14.41 -10.46 5.42
N ALA A 98 13.74 -10.90 4.34
CA ALA A 98 12.59 -11.80 4.45
C ALA A 98 12.97 -13.14 5.09
N THR A 99 14.10 -13.72 4.65
CA THR A 99 14.65 -14.97 5.22
C THR A 99 14.93 -14.83 6.72
N LYS A 100 15.56 -13.74 7.15
CA LYS A 100 15.83 -13.46 8.56
C LYS A 100 14.54 -13.30 9.37
N ILE A 101 13.56 -12.56 8.84
CA ILE A 101 12.26 -12.37 9.50
C ILE A 101 11.57 -13.72 9.69
N TRP A 102 11.53 -14.54 8.64
CA TRP A 102 10.93 -15.87 8.68
C TRP A 102 11.63 -16.78 9.70
N ASN A 103 12.96 -16.86 9.64
CA ASN A 103 13.73 -17.72 10.54
C ASN A 103 13.55 -17.34 12.03
N ASN A 104 13.35 -16.06 12.32
CA ASN A 104 13.28 -15.57 13.69
C ASN A 104 11.84 -15.55 14.26
N PHE A 105 10.82 -15.41 13.41
CA PHE A 105 9.45 -15.07 13.86
C PHE A 105 8.35 -15.88 13.14
N SER A 106 8.70 -16.98 12.47
CA SER A 106 7.71 -17.76 11.70
C SER A 106 6.55 -18.28 12.56
N ASP A 107 6.78 -18.63 13.81
CA ASP A 107 5.73 -19.11 14.71
C ASP A 107 4.68 -18.02 14.98
N GLU A 108 5.11 -16.82 15.39
CA GLU A 108 4.21 -15.68 15.60
C GLU A 108 3.54 -15.23 14.31
N ILE A 109 4.30 -15.18 13.20
CA ILE A 109 3.76 -14.81 11.88
C ILE A 109 2.65 -15.79 11.48
N ASN A 110 2.88 -17.10 11.61
CA ASN A 110 1.87 -18.11 11.27
C ASN A 110 0.65 -18.04 12.19
N GLN A 111 0.86 -17.81 13.49
CA GLN A 111 -0.21 -17.63 14.45
C GLN A 111 -1.14 -16.48 14.06
N TRP A 112 -0.58 -15.29 13.80
CA TRP A 112 -1.37 -14.09 13.53
C TRP A 112 -1.92 -14.05 12.10
N SER A 113 -1.18 -14.60 11.12
CA SER A 113 -1.67 -14.87 9.77
C SER A 113 -2.99 -15.65 9.81
N LYS A 114 -3.00 -16.75 10.58
CA LYS A 114 -4.20 -17.59 10.76
C LYS A 114 -5.30 -16.86 11.54
N HIS A 115 -4.94 -16.12 12.58
CA HIS A 115 -5.93 -15.44 13.43
C HIS A 115 -6.69 -14.34 12.69
N PHE A 116 -5.99 -13.49 11.93
CA PHE A 116 -6.59 -12.37 11.20
C PHE A 116 -6.98 -12.69 9.76
N ASN A 117 -6.71 -13.91 9.29
CA ASN A 117 -6.89 -14.30 7.89
C ASN A 117 -6.14 -13.35 6.91
N VAL A 118 -4.90 -13.01 7.26
CA VAL A 118 -4.01 -12.17 6.45
C VAL A 118 -2.85 -13.03 5.95
N PRO A 119 -2.49 -13.01 4.65
CA PRO A 119 -1.36 -13.78 4.14
C PRO A 119 -0.06 -13.45 4.89
N ALA A 120 0.67 -14.48 5.33
CA ALA A 120 1.95 -14.33 6.05
C ALA A 120 2.96 -13.45 5.29
N VAL A 121 2.94 -13.47 3.96
CA VAL A 121 3.80 -12.63 3.11
C VAL A 121 3.57 -11.13 3.31
N ILE A 122 2.34 -10.72 3.63
CA ILE A 122 2.02 -9.31 3.94
C ILE A 122 2.63 -8.92 5.28
N ILE A 123 2.52 -9.79 6.29
CA ILE A 123 3.13 -9.56 7.60
C ILE A 123 4.65 -9.42 7.45
N ILE A 124 5.30 -10.32 6.70
CA ILE A 124 6.75 -10.27 6.45
C ILE A 124 7.13 -8.98 5.72
N ALA A 125 6.39 -8.59 4.68
CA ALA A 125 6.65 -7.37 3.93
C ALA A 125 6.54 -6.13 4.82
N THR A 126 5.50 -6.03 5.66
CA THR A 126 5.34 -4.92 6.59
C THR A 126 6.49 -4.87 7.60
N ILE A 127 6.87 -6.01 8.20
CA ILE A 127 8.02 -6.06 9.13
C ILE A 127 9.31 -5.63 8.42
N ALA A 128 9.50 -6.04 7.16
CA ALA A 128 10.67 -5.66 6.37
C ALA A 128 10.71 -4.15 6.13
N THR A 129 9.59 -3.53 5.77
CA THR A 129 9.48 -2.08 5.54
C THR A 129 9.63 -1.26 6.82
N GLU A 130 9.02 -1.70 7.92
CA GLU A 130 8.93 -0.90 9.14
C GLU A 130 10.20 -0.97 9.99
N SER A 131 10.85 -2.14 10.09
CA SER A 131 11.96 -2.35 11.03
C SER A 131 13.15 -3.08 10.44
N ASN A 132 13.10 -3.48 9.16
CA ASN A 132 14.03 -4.45 8.57
C ASN A 132 14.13 -5.75 9.40
N GLY A 133 13.06 -6.15 10.10
CA GLY A 133 13.04 -7.31 10.99
C GLY A 133 13.83 -7.13 12.29
N LYS A 134 13.93 -5.91 12.81
CA LYS A 134 14.56 -5.60 14.09
C LYS A 134 13.49 -5.40 15.16
N ALA A 135 13.36 -6.35 16.07
CA ALA A 135 12.38 -6.29 17.14
C ALA A 135 12.64 -5.16 18.16
N ASP A 136 13.88 -4.69 18.25
CA ASP A 136 14.29 -3.56 19.08
C ASP A 136 14.26 -2.20 18.36
N ALA A 137 13.72 -2.15 17.14
CA ALA A 137 13.61 -0.91 16.38
C ALA A 137 12.72 0.11 17.12
N ILE A 138 13.23 1.34 17.24
CA ILE A 138 12.55 2.44 17.89
C ILE A 138 12.64 3.67 16.98
N ARG A 139 11.50 4.30 16.73
CA ARG A 139 11.40 5.60 16.06
C ARG A 139 10.71 6.60 16.98
N LYS A 140 11.32 7.77 17.16
CA LYS A 140 10.78 8.88 17.95
C LYS A 140 10.47 10.04 17.02
N GLU A 141 9.29 10.61 17.19
CA GLU A 141 8.88 11.80 16.44
C GLU A 141 9.40 13.09 17.13
N PRO A 142 9.55 14.20 16.38
CA PRO A 142 9.91 15.49 16.97
C PRO A 142 9.00 15.88 18.14
N GLY A 143 9.58 16.36 19.24
CA GLY A 143 8.84 16.72 20.45
C GLY A 143 8.61 15.57 21.43
N TYR A 144 9.15 14.37 21.17
CA TYR A 144 9.16 13.28 22.15
C TYR A 144 9.84 13.69 23.48
N VAL A 145 9.18 13.46 24.61
CA VAL A 145 9.69 13.72 25.96
C VAL A 145 9.97 12.42 26.71
N SER A 146 8.96 11.56 26.86
CA SER A 146 9.06 10.24 27.50
C SER A 146 7.89 9.34 27.08
N ASP A 147 7.97 8.03 27.34
CA ASP A 147 6.86 7.11 27.01
C ASP A 147 5.59 7.41 27.81
N SER A 148 5.72 7.95 29.02
CA SER A 148 4.59 8.29 29.86
C SER A 148 3.91 9.58 29.43
N ILE A 149 4.69 10.58 28.98
CA ILE A 149 4.17 11.90 28.62
C ILE A 149 3.73 11.94 27.15
N THR A 150 4.53 11.33 26.26
CA THR A 150 4.33 11.35 24.81
C THR A 150 4.30 9.94 24.20
N PRO A 151 3.42 9.02 24.66
CA PRO A 151 3.33 7.65 24.12
C PRO A 151 2.92 7.59 22.64
N HIS A 152 2.34 8.67 22.12
CA HIS A 152 1.90 8.81 20.73
C HIS A 152 3.00 9.29 19.78
N LEU A 153 4.18 9.60 20.30
CA LEU A 153 5.34 10.07 19.54
C LEU A 153 6.49 9.06 19.51
N ILE A 154 6.22 7.80 19.86
CA ILE A 154 7.20 6.72 19.84
C ILE A 154 6.61 5.45 19.25
N SER A 155 7.22 4.98 18.16
CA SER A 155 6.92 3.70 17.50
C SER A 155 7.99 2.68 17.87
N VAL A 156 7.58 1.44 18.17
CA VAL A 156 8.48 0.38 18.66
C VAL A 156 8.16 -0.94 17.98
N GLY A 157 9.19 -1.78 17.82
CA GLY A 157 9.02 -3.18 17.46
C GLY A 157 9.05 -3.46 15.97
N LEU A 158 8.74 -4.72 15.65
CA LEU A 158 8.79 -5.28 14.30
C LEU A 158 7.90 -4.52 13.31
N MET A 159 6.75 -4.05 13.78
CA MET A 159 5.76 -3.35 12.96
C MET A 159 5.64 -1.85 13.26
N GLN A 160 6.63 -1.29 13.98
CA GLN A 160 6.68 0.14 14.36
C GLN A 160 5.35 0.65 14.93
N THR A 161 4.80 -0.07 15.91
CA THR A 161 3.53 0.28 16.56
C THR A 161 3.75 1.39 17.59
N LEU A 162 2.88 2.41 17.59
CA LEU A 162 2.90 3.45 18.63
C LEU A 162 2.48 2.88 19.99
N ILE A 163 3.13 3.32 21.09
CA ILE A 163 2.72 2.94 22.45
C ILE A 163 1.27 3.34 22.71
N SER A 164 0.85 4.54 22.31
CA SER A 164 -0.55 4.98 22.47
C SER A 164 -1.54 4.10 21.71
N THR A 165 -1.20 3.67 20.50
CA THR A 165 -2.05 2.81 19.68
C THR A 165 -2.16 1.43 20.32
N ALA A 166 -1.05 0.83 20.72
CA ALA A 166 -1.06 -0.47 21.39
C ALA A 166 -1.91 -0.44 22.68
N ARG A 167 -1.77 0.59 23.52
CA ARG A 167 -2.59 0.79 24.72
C ARG A 167 -4.08 0.89 24.40
N GLY A 168 -4.41 1.62 23.33
CA GLY A 168 -5.80 1.79 22.86
C GLY A 168 -6.40 0.47 22.37
N THR A 169 -5.69 -0.22 21.48
CA THR A 169 -6.15 -1.47 20.86
C THR A 169 -6.26 -2.62 21.87
N LEU A 170 -5.32 -2.73 22.81
CA LEU A 170 -5.33 -3.77 23.84
C LEU A 170 -6.15 -3.43 25.08
N HIS A 171 -6.72 -2.21 25.14
CA HIS A 171 -7.37 -1.68 26.34
C HIS A 171 -6.51 -1.85 27.60
N ASN A 172 -5.19 -1.74 27.44
CA ASN A 172 -4.22 -1.96 28.50
C ASN A 172 -3.25 -0.78 28.58
N SER A 173 -3.44 0.07 29.59
CA SER A 173 -2.61 1.26 29.80
C SER A 173 -1.20 0.96 30.30
N THR A 174 -0.90 -0.26 30.74
CA THR A 174 0.42 -0.61 31.31
C THR A 174 1.45 -0.92 30.24
N ILE A 175 1.04 -1.09 28.98
CA ILE A 175 1.95 -1.43 27.89
C ILE A 175 3.06 -0.40 27.79
N ASP A 176 4.28 -0.88 27.77
CA ASP A 176 5.48 -0.07 27.57
C ASP A 176 6.23 -0.47 26.28
N ARG A 177 7.39 0.13 26.08
CA ARG A 177 8.20 -0.15 24.89
C ARG A 177 8.80 -1.56 24.89
N ASP A 178 9.07 -2.14 26.04
CA ASP A 178 9.72 -3.45 26.13
C ASP A 178 8.70 -4.55 25.80
N ASP A 179 7.44 -4.37 26.18
CA ASP A 179 6.34 -5.19 25.69
C ASP A 179 6.28 -5.20 24.15
N LEU A 180 6.41 -4.02 23.50
CA LEU A 180 6.36 -3.89 22.05
C LEU A 180 7.58 -4.44 21.31
N LYS A 181 8.66 -4.80 22.01
CA LYS A 181 9.79 -5.55 21.42
C LYS A 181 9.48 -7.04 21.29
N ASN A 182 8.48 -7.54 21.99
CA ASN A 182 8.07 -8.93 21.88
C ASN A 182 7.25 -9.13 20.60
N ALA A 183 7.65 -10.05 19.73
CA ALA A 183 6.94 -10.35 18.47
C ALA A 183 5.48 -10.75 18.68
N SER A 184 5.18 -11.46 19.76
CA SER A 184 3.81 -11.87 20.12
C SER A 184 2.89 -10.69 20.42
N ILE A 185 3.45 -9.53 20.77
CA ILE A 185 2.71 -8.28 20.99
C ILE A 185 2.89 -7.35 19.79
N SER A 186 4.07 -7.24 19.19
CA SER A 186 4.30 -6.28 18.10
C SER A 186 3.50 -6.60 16.83
N ILE A 187 3.42 -7.89 16.44
CA ILE A 187 2.83 -8.32 15.17
C ILE A 187 1.29 -8.13 15.09
N PRO A 188 0.49 -8.56 16.06
CA PRO A 188 -0.97 -8.46 15.94
C PRO A 188 -1.51 -7.03 15.85
N HIS A 189 -0.77 -6.03 16.33
CA HIS A 189 -1.33 -4.69 16.60
C HIS A 189 -1.08 -3.66 15.50
N SER A 190 -0.45 -4.05 14.39
CA SER A 190 -0.38 -3.22 13.18
C SER A 190 -1.26 -3.76 12.04
N ALA A 191 -1.90 -4.92 12.21
CA ALA A 191 -2.94 -5.37 11.30
C ALA A 191 -4.17 -4.46 11.47
N PRO A 192 -4.80 -3.97 10.38
CA PRO A 192 -5.97 -3.13 10.49
C PRO A 192 -7.05 -3.90 11.26
N SER A 193 -7.47 -3.36 12.40
CA SER A 193 -8.60 -3.88 13.16
C SER A 193 -9.77 -4.01 12.19
N THR A 194 -10.14 -5.24 11.86
CA THR A 194 -11.40 -5.48 11.16
C THR A 194 -12.47 -5.10 12.17
N VAL A 195 -13.06 -3.92 11.97
CA VAL A 195 -14.26 -3.48 12.67
C VAL A 195 -15.34 -4.50 12.32
N THR A 196 -15.63 -5.40 13.25
CA THR A 196 -16.87 -6.18 13.26
C THR A 196 -17.98 -5.38 13.91
#